data_AF-A0A4Y2DGM4-F1
#
_entry.id   AF-A0A4Y2DGM4-F1
#
_cell.length_a   1.000
_cell.length_b   1.000
_cell.length_c   1.000
_cell.angle_alpha   90.00
_cell.angle_beta   90.00
_cell.angle_gamma   90.00
#
_symmetry.space_group_name_H-M   'P 1'
#
loop_
_entity.id
_entity.type
_entity.pdbx_description
1 polymer ?
#
loop_
_entity_poly.entity_id
_entity_poly.type
_entity_poly.pdbx_seq_one_letter_code
_entity_poly.pdbx_strand_id
1 'polypeptide(L)'
;MAYPIFFPYGEPGWQPNWRCESYQGAQGNQSRVNVTMLQYKSALTSLIDDFNLIITEGKLTQQWIVDSYLQVEENNRNFIRTHQQQLRTELYQGLADRNSSFQ
;
A
#
# COMPACT_ATOMS: atom_id res chain seq x y z
N MET A 1 13.72 -3.48 9.27
CA MET A 1 13.96 -2.34 10.18
C MET A 1 12.91 -2.37 11.26
N ALA A 2 13.31 -2.34 12.54
CA ALA A 2 12.39 -2.32 13.67
C ALA A 2 12.45 -0.93 14.32
N TYR A 3 11.29 -0.33 14.58
CA TYR A 3 11.16 0.94 15.31
C TYR A 3 10.34 0.74 16.58
N PRO A 4 10.91 0.13 17.63
CA PRO A 4 10.18 -0.16 18.86
C PRO A 4 9.56 1.10 19.49
N ILE A 5 10.21 2.25 19.32
CA ILE A 5 9.74 3.54 19.85
C ILE A 5 8.43 4.03 19.19
N PHE A 6 8.15 3.66 17.94
CA PHE A 6 6.89 3.99 17.28
C PHE A 6 5.76 3.02 17.63
N PHE A 7 6.10 1.82 18.08
CA PHE A 7 5.14 0.75 18.38
C PHE A 7 5.43 0.16 19.77
N PRO A 8 5.23 0.94 20.86
CA PRO A 8 5.60 0.52 22.21
C PRO A 8 4.81 -0.71 22.69
N TYR A 9 3.62 -0.95 22.13
CA TYR A 9 2.77 -2.09 22.45
C TYR A 9 2.98 -3.30 21.53
N GLY A 10 3.95 -3.23 20.61
CA GLY A 10 4.25 -4.35 19.70
C GLY A 10 3.14 -4.63 18.69
N GLU A 11 2.45 -3.59 18.23
CA GLU A 11 1.36 -3.75 17.27
C GLU A 11 1.82 -4.50 16.01
N PRO A 12 1.00 -5.44 15.50
CA PRO A 12 1.31 -6.10 14.25
C PRO A 12 1.30 -5.05 13.12
N GLY A 13 2.42 -4.95 12.40
CA GLY A 13 2.51 -4.11 11.21
C GLY A 13 1.55 -4.57 10.10
N TRP A 14 1.58 -3.87 8.96
CA TRP A 14 0.77 -4.25 7.79
C TRP A 14 0.98 -5.71 7.38
N GLN A 15 -0.12 -6.39 7.03
CA GLN A 15 -0.11 -7.78 6.58
C GLN A 15 -0.77 -7.91 5.20
N PRO A 16 -0.26 -8.78 4.31
CA PRO A 16 -0.94 -9.14 3.07
C PRO A 16 -2.34 -9.69 3.36
N ASN A 17 -3.35 -9.21 2.64
CA ASN A 17 -4.77 -9.56 2.79
C ASN A 17 -5.49 -8.96 4.02
N TRP A 18 -4.92 -7.93 4.65
CA TRP A 18 -5.67 -7.14 5.63
C TRP A 18 -6.91 -6.53 4.95
N ARG A 19 -8.11 -6.91 5.40
CA ARG A 19 -9.36 -6.44 4.80
C ARG A 19 -9.65 -5.00 5.19
N CYS A 20 -10.05 -4.18 4.22
CA CYS A 20 -10.51 -2.84 4.52
C CYS A 20 -11.92 -2.95 5.14
N GLU A 21 -12.10 -2.50 6.38
CA GLU A 21 -13.42 -2.49 6.99
C GLU A 21 -14.32 -1.49 6.26
N SER A 22 -15.58 -1.88 6.04
CA SER A 22 -16.57 -1.03 5.40
C SER A 22 -16.93 0.13 6.34
N TYR A 23 -16.45 1.34 6.05
CA TYR A 23 -16.91 2.58 6.68
C TYR A 23 -17.99 3.25 5.82
N GLN A 24 -18.77 4.17 6.39
CA GLN A 24 -19.96 4.76 5.72
C GLN A 24 -19.68 5.39 4.33
N GLY A 25 -18.44 5.79 4.03
CA GLY A 25 -18.01 6.29 2.71
C GLY A 25 -17.58 5.23 1.70
N ALA A 26 -17.45 3.96 2.09
CA ALA A 26 -16.97 2.86 1.24
C ALA A 26 -18.07 2.23 0.36
N GLN A 27 -19.34 2.63 0.53
CA GLN A 27 -20.48 2.02 -0.17
C GLN A 27 -20.42 2.09 -1.71
N GLY A 28 -19.60 2.99 -2.27
CA GLY A 28 -19.45 3.13 -3.73
C GLY A 28 -18.37 2.24 -4.37
N ASN A 29 -17.50 1.58 -3.60
CA ASN A 29 -16.33 0.90 -4.18
C ASN A 29 -16.08 -0.48 -3.54
N GLN A 30 -17.01 -1.40 -3.76
CA GLN A 30 -16.94 -2.80 -3.31
C GLN A 30 -15.73 -3.59 -3.88
N SER A 31 -15.01 -3.02 -4.84
CA SER A 31 -13.83 -3.62 -5.48
C SER A 31 -12.60 -3.65 -4.55
N ARG A 32 -12.49 -2.72 -3.57
CA ARG A 32 -11.32 -2.64 -2.69
C ARG A 32 -11.48 -3.53 -1.46
N VAL A 33 -11.13 -4.79 -1.62
CA VAL A 33 -11.23 -5.81 -0.56
C VAL A 33 -10.11 -5.69 0.48
N ASN A 34 -8.91 -5.26 0.08
CA ASN A 34 -7.71 -5.27 0.92
C ASN A 34 -7.07 -3.87 1.07
N VAL A 35 -6.54 -3.59 2.26
CA VAL A 35 -5.73 -2.40 2.57
C VAL A 35 -4.33 -2.59 1.99
N THR A 36 -3.86 -1.63 1.18
CA THR A 36 -2.50 -1.67 0.65
C THR A 36 -1.48 -1.22 1.70
N MET A 37 -0.22 -1.65 1.57
CA MET A 37 0.85 -1.23 2.47
C MET A 37 1.02 0.30 2.50
N LEU A 38 0.85 0.96 1.34
CA LEU A 38 0.90 2.42 1.23
C LEU A 38 -0.22 3.08 2.03
N GLN A 39 -1.45 2.57 1.91
CA GLN A 39 -2.61 3.11 2.65
C GLN A 39 -2.41 3.00 4.16
N TYR A 40 -1.91 1.86 4.64
CA TYR A 40 -1.58 1.67 6.05
C TYR A 40 -0.53 2.69 6.52
N LYS A 41 0.58 2.82 5.78
CA LYS A 41 1.66 3.75 6.14
C LYS A 41 1.22 5.22 6.06
N SER A 42 0.40 5.60 5.08
CA SER A 42 -0.15 6.96 5.01
C SER A 42 -1.09 7.24 6.18
N ALA A 43 -1.93 6.28 6.56
CA ALA A 43 -2.85 6.44 7.69
C ALA A 43 -2.10 6.71 9.00
N LEU A 44 -0.97 6.00 9.23
CA LEU A 44 -0.09 6.25 10.38
C LEU A 44 0.43 7.69 10.43
N THR A 45 0.56 8.38 9.30
CA THR A 45 1.00 9.79 9.23
C THR A 45 -0.14 10.81 9.14
N SER A 46 -1.38 10.36 8.90
CA SER A 46 -2.55 11.24 8.75
C SER A 46 -3.27 11.53 10.07
N LEU A 47 -2.90 10.84 11.16
CA LEU A 47 -3.38 11.16 12.51
C LEU A 47 -2.75 12.47 12.97
N ILE A 48 -3.46 13.58 12.74
CA ILE A 48 -3.05 14.96 13.09
C ILE A 48 -3.77 15.44 14.36
N ASP A 49 -4.95 14.90 14.67
CA ASP A 49 -5.74 15.31 15.85
C ASP A 49 -5.13 14.86 17.18
N ASP A 50 -4.26 13.84 17.18
CA ASP A 50 -3.57 13.32 18.37
C ASP A 50 -2.04 13.44 18.25
N PHE A 51 -1.34 13.34 19.38
CA PHE A 51 0.13 13.32 19.40
C PHE A 51 0.67 12.09 18.66
N ASN A 52 1.28 12.34 17.50
CA ASN A 52 1.82 11.28 16.66
C ASN A 52 3.34 11.16 16.79
N LEU A 53 3.79 10.16 17.55
CA LEU A 53 5.20 9.81 17.76
C LEU A 53 5.99 9.71 16.43
N ILE A 54 5.37 9.18 15.37
CA ILE A 54 6.04 8.99 14.08
C ILE A 54 6.46 10.34 13.49
N ILE A 55 5.66 11.39 13.65
CA ILE A 55 5.91 12.71 13.04
C ILE A 55 6.79 13.59 13.94
N THR A 56 6.76 13.37 15.27
CA THR A 56 7.45 14.23 16.24
C THR A 56 8.96 13.97 16.35
N GLU A 57 9.44 12.77 16.06
CA GLU A 57 10.84 12.33 16.29
C GLU A 57 11.87 12.84 15.25
N GLY A 58 11.49 13.78 14.38
CA GLY A 58 12.39 14.52 13.47
C GLY A 58 13.25 13.64 12.55
N LYS A 59 14.50 13.37 12.93
CA LYS A 59 15.43 12.56 12.12
C LYS A 59 14.95 11.10 12.01
N LEU A 60 14.38 10.56 13.08
CA LEU A 60 13.88 9.19 13.05
C LEU A 60 12.65 9.06 12.15
N THR A 61 11.80 10.10 12.11
CA THR A 61 10.70 10.24 11.16
C THR A 61 11.20 10.16 9.71
N GLN A 62 12.26 10.90 9.37
CA GLN A 62 12.83 10.88 8.02
C GLN A 62 13.32 9.48 7.64
N GLN A 63 14.04 8.82 8.54
CA GLN A 63 14.50 7.45 8.31
C GLN A 63 13.32 6.49 8.11
N TRP A 64 12.28 6.61 8.93
CA TRP A 64 11.07 5.81 8.81
C TRP A 64 10.32 6.05 7.49
N ILE A 65 10.24 7.29 7.01
CA ILE A 65 9.61 7.62 5.73
C ILE A 65 10.37 6.94 4.59
N VAL A 66 11.70 7.04 4.57
CA VAL A 66 12.54 6.41 3.53
C VAL A 66 12.42 4.89 3.56
N ASP A 67 12.52 4.29 4.73
CA ASP A 67 12.40 2.84 4.89
C ASP A 67 10.97 2.35 4.58
N SER A 68 9.96 3.17 4.86
CA SER A 68 8.57 2.91 4.50
C SER A 68 8.35 2.92 2.99
N TYR A 69 8.97 3.87 2.29
CA TYR A 69 8.94 3.92 0.83
C TYR A 69 9.61 2.68 0.21
N LEU A 70 10.79 2.29 0.71
CA LEU A 70 11.48 1.08 0.26
C LEU A 70 10.63 -0.18 0.43
N GLN A 71 9.92 -0.33 1.54
CA GLN A 71 9.01 -1.46 1.78
C GLN A 71 7.84 -1.48 0.79
N VAL A 72 7.26 -0.31 0.50
CA VAL A 72 6.16 -0.19 -0.48
C VAL A 72 6.65 -0.54 -1.87
N GLU A 73 7.81 -0.04 -2.28
CA GLU A 73 8.40 -0.37 -3.58
C GLU A 73 8.77 -1.84 -3.70
N GLU A 74 9.29 -2.45 -2.63
CA GLU A 74 9.54 -3.88 -2.59
C GLU A 74 8.24 -4.69 -2.74
N ASN A 75 7.17 -4.27 -2.06
CA ASN A 75 5.85 -4.89 -2.18
C ASN A 75 5.31 -4.78 -3.63
N ASN A 76 5.39 -3.60 -4.25
CA ASN A 76 5.01 -3.38 -5.64
C ASN A 76 5.83 -4.24 -6.60
N ARG A 77 7.16 -4.30 -6.40
CA ARG A 77 8.05 -5.12 -7.23
C ARG A 77 7.73 -6.60 -7.10
N ASN A 78 7.42 -7.08 -5.89
CA ASN A 78 6.99 -8.46 -5.67
C ASN A 78 5.66 -8.75 -6.36
N PHE A 79 4.70 -7.82 -6.31
CA PHE A 79 3.44 -7.96 -7.05
C PHE A 79 3.68 -8.12 -8.56
N ILE A 80 4.53 -7.28 -9.17
CA ILE A 80 4.86 -7.37 -10.60
C ILE A 80 5.51 -8.71 -10.91
N ARG A 81 6.42 -9.21 -10.06
CA ARG A 81 7.08 -10.49 -10.26
C ARG A 81 6.12 -11.67 -10.20
N THR A 82 5.18 -11.68 -9.24
CA THR A 82 4.24 -12.81 -9.09
C THR A 82 3.13 -12.80 -10.13
N HIS A 83 2.73 -11.63 -10.63
CA HIS A 83 1.63 -11.48 -11.61
C HIS A 83 2.13 -11.19 -13.03
N GLN A 84 3.42 -11.38 -13.29
CA GLN A 84 4.04 -11.01 -14.57
C GLN A 84 3.39 -11.68 -15.78
N GLN A 85 2.96 -12.94 -15.66
CA GLN A 85 2.30 -13.66 -16.75
C GLN A 85 0.94 -13.04 -17.10
N GLN A 86 0.13 -12.72 -16.09
CA GLN A 86 -1.18 -12.08 -16.26
C GLN A 86 -1.05 -10.69 -16.89
N LEU A 87 -0.11 -9.89 -16.39
CA LEU A 87 0.17 -8.56 -16.93
C LEU A 87 0.60 -8.62 -18.42
N ARG A 88 1.38 -9.64 -18.79
CA ARG A 88 1.77 -9.85 -20.20
C ARG A 88 0.59 -10.27 -21.05
N THR A 89 -0.27 -11.17 -20.57
CA THR A 89 -1.47 -11.58 -21.32
C THR A 89 -2.45 -10.43 -21.51
N GLU A 90 -2.67 -9.61 -20.49
CA GLU A 90 -3.50 -8.40 -20.58
C GLU A 90 -2.95 -7.41 -21.61
N LEU A 91 -1.63 -7.20 -21.63
CA LEU A 91 -0.98 -6.33 -22.63
C LEU A 91 -1.20 -6.84 -24.06
N TYR A 92 -1.01 -8.14 -24.30
CA TYR A 92 -1.20 -8.72 -25.63
C TYR A 92 -2.67 -8.67 -26.06
N GLN A 93 -3.61 -8.91 -25.15
CA GLN A 93 -5.03 -8.79 -25.42
C GLN A 93 -5.41 -7.35 -25.78
N GLY A 94 -4.94 -6.35 -25.01
CA GLY A 94 -5.19 -4.94 -25.33
C GLY A 94 -4.62 -4.51 -26.69
N LEU A 95 -3.48 -5.06 -27.10
CA LEU A 95 -2.93 -4.83 -28.45
C LEU A 95 -3.78 -5.48 -29.55
N ALA A 96 -4.24 -6.71 -29.34
CA ALA A 96 -5.11 -7.41 -30.28
C ALA A 96 -6.45 -6.68 -30.44
N ASP A 97 -7.08 -6.28 -29.34
CA ASP A 97 -8.35 -5.55 -29.33
C ASP A 97 -8.23 -4.21 -30.05
N ARG A 98 -7.16 -3.45 -29.79
CA ARG A 98 -6.87 -2.19 -30.49
C ARG A 98 -6.77 -2.40 -32.00
N ASN A 99 -6.03 -3.42 -32.45
CA ASN A 99 -5.87 -3.70 -33.88
C ASN A 99 -7.19 -4.12 -34.54
N SER A 100 -8.06 -4.84 -33.82
CA SER A 100 -9.38 -5.22 -34.32
C SER A 100 -10.38 -4.07 -34.41
N SER A 101 -10.22 -3.00 -33.61
CA SER A 101 -11.08 -1.81 -33.66
C SER A 101 -10.80 -0.84 -34.81
N PHE A 102 -9.70 -1.02 -35.55
CA PHE A 102 -9.34 -0.21 -36.72
C PHE A 102 -9.74 -0.85 -38.06
N GLN A 103 -10.33 -2.04 -38.05
CA GLN A 103 -10.93 -2.72 -39.21
C GLN A 103 -12.44 -2.61 -39.19
#